data_AF-A0A1V5S7V4-F1
#
_entry.id   AF-A0A1V5S7V4-F1
#
_cell.length_a   1.000
_cell.length_b   1.000
_cell.length_c   1.000
_cell.angle_alpha   90.00
_cell.angle_beta   90.00
_cell.angle_gamma   90.00
#
_symmetry.space_group_name_H-M   'P 1'
#
loop_
_entity.id
_entity.type
_entity.pdbx_description
1 polymer ?
#
loop_
_entity_poly.entity_id
_entity_poly.type
_entity_poly.pdbx_seq_one_letter_code
_entity_poly.pdbx_strand_id
1 'polypeptide(L)'
;MFGNADGQYFRQRIKQDAIFKIENVKVLITHIGGYPDKYAPGIADKLRTNKIKLFISGHSHILKVKYDPKFDVIHINPGAAGRQGFQLVRTLVRFTIDRDKVKDLEIMEIPLT
;
A
#
# COMPACT_ATOMS: atom_id res chain seq x y z
N MET A 1 6.09 7.01 3.49
CA MET A 1 6.70 7.08 2.14
C MET A 1 6.28 8.40 1.53
N PHE A 2 7.17 9.13 0.87
CA PHE A 2 6.72 10.39 0.29
C PHE A 2 5.84 10.14 -0.93
N GLY A 3 4.84 10.98 -1.11
CA GLY A 3 3.96 11.01 -2.28
C GLY A 3 4.29 12.11 -3.27
N ASN A 4 3.59 12.08 -4.41
CA ASN A 4 3.77 13.04 -5.50
C ASN A 4 3.38 14.47 -5.13
N ALA A 5 2.56 14.66 -4.09
CA ALA A 5 2.15 15.97 -3.58
C ALA A 5 3.02 16.46 -2.41
N ASP A 6 3.91 15.63 -1.87
CA ASP A 6 4.75 16.04 -0.75
C ASP A 6 5.81 17.04 -1.22
N GLY A 7 6.02 18.11 -0.45
CA GLY A 7 7.02 19.13 -0.73
C GLY A 7 8.46 18.60 -0.64
N GLN A 8 9.40 19.35 -1.22
CA GLN A 8 10.82 18.98 -1.29
C GLN A 8 11.43 18.64 0.08
N TYR A 9 11.04 19.38 1.12
CA TYR A 9 11.47 19.14 2.50
C TYR A 9 11.22 17.70 2.97
N PHE A 10 10.03 17.15 2.70
CA PHE A 10 9.68 15.79 3.09
C PHE A 10 10.37 14.74 2.21
N ARG A 11 10.48 15.00 0.90
CA ARG A 11 11.13 14.07 -0.04
C ARG A 11 12.61 13.83 0.27
N GLN A 12 13.29 14.79 0.88
CA GLN A 12 14.69 14.65 1.31
C GLN A 12 14.86 13.77 2.57
N ARG A 13 13.81 13.62 3.38
CA ARG A 13 13.87 12.98 4.71
C ARG A 13 13.15 11.64 4.79
N ILE A 14 12.15 11.45 3.93
CA ILE A 14 11.32 10.25 3.89
C ILE A 14 11.78 9.40 2.71
N LYS A 15 11.78 8.07 2.87
CA LYS A 15 12.09 7.16 1.77
C LYS A 15 10.99 7.20 0.69
N GLN A 16 11.35 6.89 -0.56
CA GLN A 16 10.39 6.67 -1.65
C GLN A 16 9.71 5.31 -1.55
N ASP A 17 10.52 4.27 -1.31
CA ASP A 17 10.10 2.88 -1.09
C ASP A 17 10.70 2.32 0.22
N ALA A 18 9.94 1.50 0.94
CA ALA A 18 10.37 0.88 2.17
C ALA A 18 10.09 -0.61 2.08
N ILE A 19 11.15 -1.41 2.24
CA ILE A 19 11.07 -2.85 2.36
C ILE A 19 11.55 -3.22 3.75
N PHE A 20 10.73 -3.94 4.48
CA PHE A 20 11.03 -4.38 5.84
C PHE A 20 10.30 -5.70 6.14
N LYS A 21 10.56 -6.28 7.31
CA LYS A 21 9.94 -7.53 7.75
C LYS A 21 9.21 -7.27 9.07
N ILE A 22 7.96 -7.72 9.16
CA ILE A 22 7.18 -7.79 10.40
C ILE A 22 6.84 -9.26 10.58
N GLU A 23 7.14 -9.82 11.76
CA GLU A 23 7.03 -11.27 11.99
C GLU A 23 7.74 -12.06 10.88
N ASN A 24 7.05 -12.93 10.14
CA ASN A 24 7.57 -13.66 8.99
C ASN A 24 7.12 -13.08 7.63
N VAL A 25 6.46 -11.92 7.62
CA VAL A 25 5.94 -11.26 6.42
C VAL A 25 6.89 -10.15 5.96
N LYS A 26 7.38 -10.27 4.72
CA LYS A 26 8.17 -9.21 4.08
C LYS A 26 7.22 -8.22 3.40
N VAL A 27 7.30 -6.96 3.83
CA VAL A 27 6.40 -5.87 3.46
C VAL A 27 7.13 -4.91 2.53
N LEU A 28 6.47 -4.50 1.44
CA LEU A 28 6.86 -3.34 0.63
C LEU A 28 5.79 -2.26 0.79
N ILE A 29 6.21 -1.04 1.10
CA ILE A 29 5.35 0.15 1.07
C ILE A 29 5.93 1.17 0.09
N THR A 30 5.08 1.70 -0.78
CA THR A 30 5.38 2.81 -1.70
C THR A 30 4.16 3.72 -1.84
N HIS A 31 4.31 4.95 -2.34
CA HIS A 31 3.13 5.79 -2.63
C HIS A 31 2.46 5.38 -3.96
N ILE A 32 3.23 5.23 -5.04
CA ILE A 32 2.70 4.92 -6.38
C ILE A 32 3.04 3.47 -6.74
N GLY A 33 2.07 2.57 -6.52
CA GLY A 33 2.26 1.14 -6.75
C GLY A 33 1.67 0.60 -8.04
N GLY A 34 0.66 1.27 -8.59
CA GLY A 34 -0.21 0.68 -9.60
C GLY A 34 -1.13 -0.38 -9.01
N TYR A 35 -1.47 -1.39 -9.80
CA TYR A 35 -2.43 -2.45 -9.45
C TYR A 35 -1.94 -3.80 -10.00
N PRO A 36 -2.34 -4.97 -9.43
CA PRO A 36 -2.15 -6.26 -10.08
C PRO A 36 -2.43 -6.20 -11.57
N ASP A 37 -1.55 -6.81 -12.37
CA ASP A 37 -1.51 -6.77 -13.85
C ASP A 37 -1.09 -5.41 -14.47
N LYS A 38 -1.14 -4.31 -13.73
CA LYS A 38 -0.77 -2.95 -14.17
C LYS A 38 0.05 -2.21 -13.10
N TYR A 39 1.13 -2.84 -12.65
CA TYR A 39 2.02 -2.27 -11.66
C TYR A 39 2.77 -1.06 -12.20
N ALA A 40 3.08 -0.10 -11.34
CA ALA A 40 3.95 1.02 -11.70
C ALA A 40 5.36 0.52 -12.07
N PRO A 41 6.12 1.27 -12.88
CA PRO A 41 7.47 0.88 -13.29
C PRO A 41 8.37 0.45 -12.11
N GLY A 42 9.01 -0.72 -12.25
CA GLY A 42 9.92 -1.29 -11.24
C GLY A 42 9.25 -1.94 -10.02
N ILE A 43 7.93 -1.83 -9.83
CA ILE A 43 7.24 -2.49 -8.71
C ILE A 43 7.23 -4.01 -8.90
N ALA A 44 6.91 -4.50 -10.10
CA ALA A 44 6.93 -5.93 -10.40
C ALA A 44 8.30 -6.58 -10.09
N ASP A 45 9.40 -5.88 -10.44
CA ASP A 45 10.76 -6.34 -10.15
C ASP A 45 11.05 -6.34 -8.65
N LYS A 46 10.63 -5.30 -7.92
CA LYS A 46 10.76 -5.25 -6.45
C LYS A 46 10.01 -6.39 -5.78
N LEU A 47 8.77 -6.65 -6.19
CA LEU A 47 7.95 -7.75 -5.65
C LEU A 47 8.64 -9.09 -5.84
N ARG A 48 9.10 -9.38 -7.06
CA ARG A 48 9.77 -10.64 -7.42
C ARG A 48 11.12 -10.80 -6.73
N THR A 49 12.03 -9.84 -6.90
CA THR A 49 13.41 -9.91 -6.40
C THR A 49 13.46 -9.96 -4.88
N ASN A 50 12.57 -9.23 -4.20
CA ASN A 50 12.57 -9.21 -2.74
C ASN A 50 11.69 -10.30 -2.12
N LYS A 51 10.90 -11.06 -2.90
CA LYS A 51 9.93 -12.05 -2.40
C LYS A 51 8.95 -11.44 -1.39
N ILE A 52 8.33 -10.33 -1.78
CA ILE A 52 7.37 -9.60 -0.95
C ILE A 52 6.10 -10.44 -0.76
N LYS A 53 5.56 -10.45 0.48
CA LYS A 53 4.30 -11.14 0.83
C LYS A 53 3.14 -10.18 1.08
N LEU A 54 3.45 -8.94 1.46
CA LEU A 54 2.48 -7.87 1.62
C LEU A 54 2.95 -6.61 0.90
N PHE A 55 2.16 -6.12 -0.05
CA PHE A 55 2.43 -4.90 -0.79
C PHE A 55 1.38 -3.84 -0.47
N ILE A 56 1.81 -2.67 0.00
CA ILE A 56 0.94 -1.55 0.34
C ILE A 56 1.28 -0.35 -0.55
N SER A 57 0.28 0.19 -1.24
CA SER A 57 0.44 1.39 -2.06
C SER A 57 -0.78 2.31 -2.05
N GLY A 58 -0.61 3.58 -2.43
CA GLY A 58 -1.70 4.56 -2.46
C GLY A 58 -1.89 5.20 -3.84
N HIS A 59 -1.91 6.54 -3.85
CA HIS A 59 -2.07 7.42 -5.01
C HIS A 59 -3.44 7.44 -5.70
N SER A 60 -4.10 6.29 -5.92
CA SER A 60 -5.39 6.27 -6.64
C SER A 60 -6.59 6.75 -5.84
N HIS A 61 -6.47 6.85 -4.50
CA HIS A 61 -7.56 7.12 -3.55
C HIS A 61 -8.67 6.05 -3.51
N ILE A 62 -8.50 4.94 -4.24
CA ILE A 62 -9.48 3.85 -4.33
C ILE A 62 -9.04 2.73 -3.41
N LEU A 63 -9.84 2.46 -2.37
CA LEU A 63 -9.61 1.33 -1.48
C LEU A 63 -9.67 0.02 -2.27
N LYS A 64 -8.67 -0.84 -2.05
CA LYS A 64 -8.66 -2.19 -2.59
C LYS A 64 -7.82 -3.14 -1.77
N VAL A 65 -8.29 -4.38 -1.66
CA VAL A 65 -7.52 -5.51 -1.14
C VAL A 65 -7.63 -6.62 -2.17
N LYS A 66 -6.48 -7.09 -2.69
CA LYS A 66 -6.47 -8.16 -3.70
C LYS A 66 -5.25 -9.05 -3.50
N TYR A 67 -5.45 -10.35 -3.52
CA TYR A 67 -4.37 -11.32 -3.68
C TYR A 67 -3.96 -11.39 -5.16
N ASP A 68 -2.65 -11.25 -5.42
CA ASP A 68 -2.07 -11.41 -6.75
C ASP A 68 -1.28 -12.73 -6.81
N PRO A 69 -1.81 -13.77 -7.48
CA PRO A 69 -1.16 -15.06 -7.58
C PRO A 69 0.12 -15.03 -8.42
N LYS A 70 0.32 -14.02 -9.26
CA LYS A 70 1.52 -13.91 -10.11
C LYS A 70 2.79 -13.69 -9.29
N PHE A 71 2.66 -13.00 -8.16
CA PHE A 71 3.76 -12.70 -7.26
C PHE A 71 3.57 -13.31 -5.86
N ASP A 72 2.47 -14.02 -5.63
CA ASP A 72 2.07 -14.57 -4.33
C ASP A 72 2.13 -13.49 -3.22
N VAL A 73 1.40 -12.40 -3.47
CA VAL A 73 1.40 -11.19 -2.64
C VAL A 73 -0.03 -10.71 -2.38
N ILE A 74 -0.28 -10.23 -1.17
CA ILE A 74 -1.49 -9.46 -0.87
C ILE A 74 -1.20 -7.99 -1.19
N HIS A 75 -1.93 -7.41 -2.14
CA HIS A 75 -1.91 -5.99 -2.43
C HIS A 75 -3.00 -5.26 -1.66
N ILE A 76 -2.61 -4.23 -0.91
CA ILE A 76 -3.51 -3.35 -0.19
C ILE A 76 -3.31 -1.91 -0.68
N ASN A 77 -4.41 -1.29 -1.09
CA ASN A 77 -4.54 0.15 -1.19
C ASN A 77 -5.57 0.60 -0.14
N PRO A 78 -5.19 1.39 0.88
CA PRO A 78 -6.10 1.79 1.93
C PRO A 78 -7.09 2.88 1.48
N GLY A 79 -7.00 3.35 0.23
CA GLY A 79 -7.73 4.51 -0.28
C GLY A 79 -7.17 5.82 0.26
N ALA A 80 -8.03 6.77 0.61
CA ALA A 80 -7.62 8.09 1.07
C ALA A 80 -8.29 8.45 2.40
N ALA A 81 -7.49 8.85 3.40
CA ALA A 81 -7.99 9.30 4.69
C ALA A 81 -8.15 10.84 4.79
N GLY A 82 -7.66 11.58 3.79
CA GLY A 82 -7.75 13.05 3.74
C GLY A 82 -9.06 13.56 3.16
N ARG A 83 -9.31 14.87 3.26
CA ARG A 83 -10.47 15.54 2.66
C ARG A 83 -10.23 16.03 1.22
N GLN A 84 -9.01 15.89 0.71
CA GLN A 84 -8.63 16.32 -0.64
C GLN A 84 -8.67 15.15 -1.62
N GLY A 85 -9.21 15.37 -2.81
CA GLY A 85 -9.31 14.37 -3.87
C GLY A 85 -10.75 14.05 -4.27
N PHE A 86 -10.93 12.99 -5.06
CA PHE A 86 -12.22 12.60 -5.65
C PHE A 86 -12.96 11.52 -4.85
N GLN A 87 -12.38 11.03 -3.75
CA GLN A 87 -13.02 10.04 -2.90
C GLN A 87 -14.31 10.59 -2.30
N LEU A 88 -15.37 9.78 -2.28
CA LEU A 88 -16.66 10.15 -1.69
C LEU A 88 -16.72 9.88 -0.18
N VAL A 89 -15.88 8.96 0.28
CA VAL A 89 -15.69 8.59 1.69
C VAL A 89 -14.19 8.52 1.98
N ARG A 90 -13.81 8.73 3.23
CA ARG A 90 -12.45 8.49 3.69
C ARG A 90 -12.33 7.05 4.15
N THR A 91 -11.21 6.42 3.84
CA THR A 91 -11.01 5.00 4.16
C THR A 91 -9.69 4.77 4.87
N LEU A 92 -9.71 3.79 5.78
CA LEU A 92 -8.54 3.25 6.47
C LEU A 92 -8.65 1.72 6.46
N VAL A 93 -7.51 1.04 6.41
CA VAL A 93 -7.46 -0.42 6.52
C VAL A 93 -6.66 -0.80 7.75
N ARG A 94 -7.22 -1.66 8.58
CA ARG A 94 -6.58 -2.28 9.74
C ARG A 94 -6.47 -3.77 9.49
N PHE A 95 -5.37 -4.38 9.89
CA PHE A 95 -5.17 -5.83 9.79
C PHE A 95 -4.15 -6.29 10.83
N THR A 96 -4.12 -7.59 11.07
CA THR A 96 -3.15 -8.24 11.95
C THR A 96 -2.14 -9.03 11.11
N ILE A 97 -0.85 -8.90 11.45
CA ILE A 97 0.17 -9.85 11.02
C ILE A 97 0.46 -10.77 12.20
N ASP A 98 0.24 -12.07 12.02
CA ASP A 98 0.54 -13.10 13.00
C ASP A 98 1.38 -14.19 12.33
N ARG A 99 2.66 -14.27 12.73
CA ARG A 99 3.69 -15.10 12.08
C ARG A 99 3.79 -14.81 10.58
N ASP A 100 3.32 -15.73 9.75
CA ASP A 100 3.35 -15.69 8.29
C ASP A 100 2.01 -15.28 7.67
N LYS A 101 0.99 -15.00 8.49
CA LYS A 101 -0.37 -14.71 8.04
C LYS A 101 -0.73 -13.24 8.21
N VAL A 102 -1.31 -12.67 7.16
CA VAL A 102 -2.06 -11.42 7.21
C VAL A 102 -3.53 -11.80 7.39
N LYS A 103 -4.16 -11.36 8.48
CA LYS A 103 -5.53 -11.76 8.87
C LYS A 103 -6.28 -10.60 9.52
N ASP A 104 -7.55 -10.84 9.83
CA ASP A 104 -8.43 -9.91 10.55
C ASP A 104 -8.47 -8.52 9.90
N LEU A 105 -8.62 -8.50 8.57
CA LEU A 105 -8.64 -7.26 7.80
C LEU A 105 -9.99 -6.56 7.97
N GLU A 106 -9.93 -5.32 8.40
CA GLU A 106 -11.06 -4.43 8.58
C GLU A 106 -10.88 -3.16 7.76
N ILE A 107 -12.01 -2.66 7.28
CA ILE A 107 -12.11 -1.40 6.55
C ILE A 107 -12.92 -0.45 7.41
N MET A 108 -12.35 0.71 7.71
CA MET A 108 -13.08 1.80 8.34
C MET A 108 -13.40 2.85 7.27
N GLU A 109 -14.68 3.16 7.15
CA GLU A 109 -15.17 4.24 6.29
C GLU A 109 -15.62 5.43 7.14
N ILE A 110 -15.24 6.63 6.74
CA ILE A 110 -15.56 7.87 7.44
C ILE A 110 -16.16 8.85 6.43
N PRO A 111 -17.42 9.29 6.59
CA PRO A 111 -18.03 10.27 5.72
C PRO A 111 -17.22 11.57 5.61
N LEU A 112 -17.36 12.25 4.47
CA LEU A 112 -16.87 13.61 4.24
C LEU A 112 -17.90 14.64 4.76
N THR A 113 -18.32 14.50 6.01
CA THR A 113 -19.14 15.50 6.71
C THR A 113 -18.27 16.62 7.27
#